data_AF-A0A954D7P3-F1
#
_entry.id   AF-A0A954D7P3-F1
#
_cell.length_a   1.000
_cell.length_b   1.000
_cell.length_c   1.000
_cell.angle_alpha   90.00
_cell.angle_beta   90.00
_cell.angle_gamma   90.00
#
_symmetry.space_group_name_H-M   'P 1'
#
loop_
_entity.id
_entity.type
_entity.pdbx_description
1 polymer ?
#
loop_
_entity_poly.entity_id
_entity_poly.type
_entity_poly.pdbx_seq_one_letter_code
_entity_poly.pdbx_strand_id
1 'polypeptide(L)'
;MIKAGLRMEENDLLQELDEVVREFSSNYEFHYDKLLRRIDPALYAGVNPAILIAAGVIHYHQTKFKQLRVFPDVLRVLRQLSKSKVLLGIITAGLTIKQAEKILRLRIYQYLDPKAIFISDQIGISKPNVKLYQRACESVGVRPEEAMYVGDNA
;
A
#
# COMPACT_ATOMS: atom_id res chain seq x y z
N MET A 1 9.39 -4.58 19.09
CA MET A 1 10.47 -3.80 19.74
C MET A 1 10.57 -4.12 21.23
N ILE A 2 9.48 -4.07 21.99
CA ILE A 2 9.45 -4.40 23.43
C ILE A 2 10.06 -5.79 23.73
N LYS A 3 9.59 -6.83 23.04
CA LYS A 3 10.16 -8.19 23.14
C LYS A 3 11.65 -8.31 22.79
N ALA A 4 12.22 -7.31 22.11
CA ALA A 4 13.63 -7.24 21.74
C ALA A 4 14.46 -6.37 22.70
N GLY A 5 13.87 -5.91 23.81
CA GLY A 5 14.57 -5.21 24.89
C GLY A 5 14.29 -3.70 24.99
N LEU A 6 13.34 -3.16 24.21
CA LEU A 6 12.88 -1.80 24.42
C LEU A 6 11.98 -1.73 25.66
N ARG A 7 12.34 -0.88 26.63
CA ARG A 7 11.64 -0.74 27.91
C ARG A 7 10.72 0.49 27.87
N MET A 8 9.55 0.32 27.26
CA MET A 8 8.51 1.35 27.18
C MET A 8 7.15 0.64 27.19
N GLU A 9 6.15 1.26 27.82
CA GLU A 9 4.79 0.73 27.80
C GLU A 9 4.25 0.70 26.36
N GLU A 10 3.46 -0.34 26.04
CA GLU A 10 3.02 -0.58 24.66
C GLU A 10 2.17 0.56 24.12
N ASN A 11 1.24 1.09 24.92
CA ASN A 11 0.36 2.18 24.50
C ASN A 11 1.14 3.46 24.21
N ASP A 12 2.11 3.82 25.07
CA ASP A 12 2.92 5.03 24.89
C ASP A 12 3.83 4.89 23.65
N LEU A 13 4.40 3.70 23.44
CA LEU A 13 5.21 3.41 22.26
C LEU A 13 4.40 3.49 20.96
N LEU A 14 3.16 2.97 20.98
CA LEU A 14 2.25 3.03 19.84
C LEU A 14 1.82 4.48 19.56
N GLN A 15 1.54 5.26 20.60
CA GLN A 15 1.21 6.67 20.45
C GLN A 15 2.36 7.44 19.78
N GLU A 16 3.59 7.28 20.26
CA GLU A 16 4.75 7.95 19.66
C GLU A 16 4.98 7.49 18.20
N LEU A 17 4.82 6.19 17.92
CA LEU A 17 4.92 5.68 16.56
C LEU A 17 3.85 6.27 15.64
N ASP A 18 2.62 6.41 16.12
CA ASP A 18 1.52 7.01 15.36
C ASP A 18 1.80 8.48 15.04
N GLU A 19 2.37 9.25 15.98
CA GLU A 19 2.81 10.62 15.74
C GLU A 19 3.89 10.69 14.65
N VAL A 20 4.89 9.82 14.73
CA VAL A 20 5.94 9.70 13.70
C VAL A 20 5.35 9.37 12.33
N VAL A 21 4.37 8.45 12.24
CA VAL A 21 3.74 8.08 10.96
C VAL A 21 2.91 9.24 10.39
N ARG A 22 2.20 9.99 11.23
CA ARG A 22 1.44 11.17 10.78
C ARG A 22 2.33 12.27 10.24
N GLU A 23 3.48 12.52 10.88
CA GLU A 23 4.40 13.58 10.46
C GLU A 23 5.15 13.25 9.15
N PHE A 24 5.60 12.01 8.97
CA PHE A 24 6.42 11.62 7.82
C PHE A 24 5.66 10.92 6.69
N SER A 25 4.33 10.83 6.78
CA SER A 25 3.45 10.03 5.91
C SER A 25 3.67 8.52 6.02
N SER A 26 2.66 7.73 5.65
CA SER A 26 2.73 6.26 5.67
C SER A 26 3.73 5.65 4.66
N ASN A 27 4.29 6.46 3.75
CA ASN A 27 5.21 5.99 2.71
C ASN A 27 6.70 6.22 3.06
N TYR A 28 7.00 6.87 4.18
CA TYR A 28 8.38 7.03 4.64
C TYR A 28 8.97 5.70 5.08
N GLU A 29 10.27 5.48 4.87
CA GLU A 29 10.90 4.17 5.08
C GLU A 29 11.51 4.01 6.48
N PHE A 30 11.77 5.11 7.18
CA PHE A 30 12.56 5.14 8.41
C PHE A 30 11.75 5.56 9.64
N HIS A 31 10.47 5.15 9.75
CA HIS A 31 9.64 5.49 10.92
C HIS A 31 10.22 4.95 12.23
N TYR A 32 10.72 3.71 12.25
CA TYR A 32 11.30 3.14 13.47
C TYR A 32 12.61 3.83 13.88
N ASP A 33 13.40 4.32 12.93
CA ASP A 33 14.57 5.15 13.21
C ASP A 33 14.18 6.48 13.86
N LYS A 34 13.13 7.13 13.34
CA LYS A 34 12.59 8.38 13.91
C LYS A 34 12.03 8.15 15.31
N LEU A 35 11.28 7.08 15.51
CA LEU A 35 10.77 6.66 16.81
C LEU A 35 11.90 6.55 17.84
N LEU A 36 12.97 5.79 17.53
CA LEU A 36 14.10 5.63 18.44
C LEU A 36 14.86 6.95 18.73
N ARG A 37 14.85 7.91 17.80
CA ARG A 37 15.46 9.24 18.02
C ARG A 37 14.63 10.15 18.93
N ARG A 38 13.35 9.84 19.16
CA ARG A 38 12.44 10.68 19.96
C ARG A 38 12.32 10.24 21.40
N ILE A 39 12.47 8.94 21.65
CA ILE A 39 12.35 8.38 23.00
C ILE A 39 13.70 8.42 23.73
N ASP A 40 13.66 8.40 25.06
CA ASP A 40 14.86 8.44 25.89
C ASP A 40 15.79 7.23 25.59
N PRO A 41 17.07 7.44 25.22
CA PRO A 41 18.04 6.37 25.02
C PRO A 41 18.19 5.41 26.19
N ALA A 42 17.90 5.84 27.43
CA ALA A 42 17.88 4.98 28.60
C ALA A 42 16.88 3.81 28.47
N LEU A 43 15.79 3.99 27.70
CA LEU A 43 14.76 2.96 27.49
C LEU A 43 15.26 1.78 26.64
N TYR A 44 16.32 1.96 25.86
CA TYR A 44 16.95 0.90 25.08
C TYR A 44 18.46 0.75 25.32
N ALA A 45 18.97 1.30 26.43
CA ALA A 45 20.36 1.11 26.82
C ALA A 45 20.70 -0.39 26.94
N GLY A 46 21.84 -0.79 26.35
CA GLY A 46 22.28 -2.19 26.28
C GLY A 46 21.73 -2.98 25.09
N VAL A 47 20.87 -2.39 24.25
CA VAL A 47 20.34 -3.02 23.03
C VAL A 47 20.85 -2.29 21.80
N ASN A 48 21.30 -3.03 20.79
CA ASN A 48 21.66 -2.44 19.50
C ASN A 48 20.39 -1.89 18.80
N PRO A 49 20.30 -0.58 18.48
CA PRO A 49 19.14 0.02 17.82
C PRO A 49 18.73 -0.68 16.52
N ALA A 50 19.68 -1.23 15.76
CA ALA A 50 19.40 -1.97 14.54
C ALA A 50 18.52 -3.21 14.79
N ILE A 51 18.69 -3.88 15.94
CA ILE A 51 17.85 -5.03 16.34
C ILE A 51 16.42 -4.58 16.63
N LEU A 52 16.25 -3.43 17.28
CA LEU A 52 14.92 -2.87 17.56
C LEU A 52 14.20 -2.48 16.27
N ILE A 53 14.88 -1.75 15.38
CA ILE A 53 14.34 -1.37 14.07
C ILE A 53 13.97 -2.63 13.28
N ALA A 54 14.88 -3.60 13.17
CA ALA A 54 14.61 -4.86 12.48
C ALA A 54 13.41 -5.61 13.08
N ALA A 55 13.26 -5.63 14.41
CA ALA A 55 12.10 -6.24 15.07
C ALA A 55 10.78 -5.54 14.69
N GLY A 56 10.77 -4.21 14.60
CA GLY A 56 9.63 -3.45 14.10
C GLY A 56 9.31 -3.78 12.64
N VAL A 57 10.32 -3.69 11.77
CA VAL A 57 10.22 -3.96 10.33
C VAL A 57 9.72 -5.38 10.04
N ILE A 58 10.29 -6.41 10.67
CA ILE A 58 9.86 -7.80 10.49
C ILE A 58 8.38 -7.98 10.85
N HIS A 59 7.95 -7.47 12.00
CA HIS A 59 6.57 -7.63 12.44
C HIS A 59 5.57 -6.80 11.61
N TYR A 60 5.96 -5.61 11.16
CA TYR A 60 5.17 -4.84 10.20
C TYR A 60 4.98 -5.64 8.91
N HIS A 61 6.06 -6.16 8.32
CA HIS A 61 5.98 -6.95 7.10
C HIS A 61 5.17 -8.23 7.29
N GLN A 62 5.32 -8.94 8.40
CA GLN A 62 4.53 -10.13 8.71
C GLN A 62 3.04 -9.80 8.87
N THR A 63 2.71 -8.71 9.55
CA THR A 63 1.32 -8.28 9.75
C THR A 63 0.70 -7.89 8.43
N LYS A 64 1.37 -7.04 7.65
CA LYS A 64 0.97 -6.68 6.29
C LYS A 64 0.79 -7.94 5.43
N PHE A 65 1.69 -8.91 5.55
CA PHE A 65 1.60 -10.16 4.83
C PHE A 65 0.32 -10.95 5.22
N LYS A 66 0.06 -11.13 6.51
CA LYS A 66 -1.06 -11.95 7.00
C LYS A 66 -2.44 -11.27 6.85
N GLN A 67 -2.46 -9.94 6.96
CA GLN A 67 -3.70 -9.16 7.08
C GLN A 67 -4.13 -8.49 5.78
N LEU A 68 -3.25 -8.36 4.78
CA LEU A 68 -3.64 -7.77 3.49
C LEU A 68 -4.67 -8.67 2.79
N ARG A 69 -5.91 -8.16 2.70
CA ARG A 69 -7.07 -8.83 2.10
C ARG A 69 -7.88 -7.80 1.33
N VAL A 70 -8.66 -8.28 0.37
CA VAL A 70 -9.68 -7.45 -0.28
C VAL A 70 -10.88 -7.27 0.65
N PHE A 71 -11.67 -6.21 0.43
CA PHE A 71 -12.95 -6.06 1.12
C PHE A 71 -13.88 -7.26 0.82
N PRO A 72 -14.81 -7.60 1.74
CA PRO A 72 -15.60 -8.83 1.66
C PRO A 72 -16.39 -9.00 0.35
N ASP A 73 -16.77 -7.91 -0.30
CA ASP A 73 -17.59 -7.86 -1.51
C ASP A 73 -16.79 -7.84 -2.83
N VAL A 74 -15.51 -7.47 -2.80
CA VAL A 74 -14.67 -7.26 -4.00
C VAL A 74 -14.63 -8.48 -4.90
N LEU A 75 -14.38 -9.67 -4.36
CA LEU A 75 -14.31 -10.90 -5.19
C LEU A 75 -15.65 -11.25 -5.82
N ARG A 76 -16.76 -10.94 -5.14
CA ARG A 76 -18.11 -11.16 -5.67
C ARG A 76 -18.37 -10.21 -6.83
N VAL A 77 -18.08 -8.92 -6.65
CA VAL A 77 -18.28 -7.89 -7.68
C VAL A 77 -17.39 -8.14 -8.90
N LEU A 78 -16.09 -8.37 -8.71
CA LEU A 78 -15.16 -8.65 -9.81
C LEU A 78 -15.57 -9.90 -10.59
N ARG A 79 -16.01 -10.96 -9.91
CA ARG A 79 -16.48 -12.19 -10.57
C ARG A 79 -17.79 -11.98 -11.35
N GLN A 80 -18.67 -11.11 -10.89
CA GLN A 80 -19.90 -10.78 -11.61
C GLN A 80 -19.59 -9.96 -12.86
N LEU A 81 -18.76 -8.92 -12.70
CA LEU A 81 -18.35 -8.06 -13.81
C LEU A 81 -17.50 -8.80 -14.84
N SER A 82 -16.63 -9.73 -14.43
CA SER A 82 -15.81 -10.53 -15.36
C SER A 82 -16.63 -11.47 -16.24
N LYS A 83 -17.91 -11.69 -15.93
CA LYS A 83 -18.86 -12.47 -16.76
C LYS A 83 -19.68 -11.58 -17.72
N SER A 84 -19.54 -10.26 -17.61
CA SER A 84 -20.19 -9.28 -18.46
C SER A 84 -19.32 -8.94 -19.67
N LYS A 85 -19.77 -7.99 -20.51
CA LYS A 85 -18.99 -7.49 -21.65
C LYS A 85 -18.07 -6.31 -21.28
N VAL A 86 -17.98 -5.95 -20.00
CA VAL A 86 -17.16 -4.83 -19.53
C VAL A 86 -15.70 -5.23 -19.43
N LEU A 87 -14.81 -4.42 -20.00
CA LEU A 87 -13.37 -4.52 -19.79
C LEU A 87 -13.03 -4.05 -18.37
N LEU A 88 -12.35 -4.88 -17.59
CA LEU A 88 -11.95 -4.56 -16.23
C LEU A 88 -10.46 -4.27 -16.16
N GLY A 89 -10.11 -3.15 -15.54
CA GLY A 89 -8.74 -2.70 -15.37
C GLY A 89 -8.50 -2.09 -14.00
N ILE A 90 -7.23 -1.74 -13.74
CA ILE A 90 -6.81 -1.03 -12.54
C ILE A 90 -5.98 0.18 -12.97
N ILE A 91 -6.27 1.34 -12.40
CA ILE A 91 -5.37 2.49 -12.39
C ILE A 91 -4.96 2.72 -10.94
N THR A 92 -3.67 2.63 -10.62
CA THR A 92 -3.17 2.73 -9.25
C THR A 92 -1.92 3.61 -9.16
N ALA A 93 -1.72 4.22 -7.99
CA ALA A 93 -0.51 4.96 -7.67
C ALA A 93 0.41 4.18 -6.72
N GLY A 94 1.69 4.51 -6.73
CA GLY A 94 2.73 3.89 -5.91
C GLY A 94 3.72 3.05 -6.70
N LEU A 95 4.72 2.52 -6.00
CA LEU A 95 5.83 1.78 -6.59
C LEU A 95 5.35 0.59 -7.43
N THR A 96 5.86 0.51 -8.65
CA THR A 96 5.44 -0.46 -9.68
C THR A 96 5.36 -1.90 -9.14
N ILE A 97 6.47 -2.40 -8.57
CA ILE A 97 6.52 -3.78 -8.06
C ILE A 97 5.59 -4.00 -6.87
N LYS A 98 5.48 -3.04 -5.94
CA LYS A 98 4.60 -3.16 -4.76
C LYS A 98 3.12 -3.22 -5.17
N GLN A 99 2.73 -2.50 -6.22
CA GLN A 99 1.35 -2.52 -6.71
C GLN A 99 1.05 -3.82 -7.48
N ALA A 100 1.97 -4.29 -8.33
CA ALA A 100 1.83 -5.57 -9.01
C ALA A 100 1.75 -6.75 -8.01
N GLU A 101 2.59 -6.75 -6.97
CA GLU A 101 2.55 -7.76 -5.90
C GLU A 101 1.16 -7.82 -5.25
N LYS A 102 0.57 -6.66 -4.89
CA LYS A 102 -0.78 -6.60 -4.29
C LYS A 102 -1.82 -7.25 -5.20
N ILE A 103 -1.81 -6.95 -6.50
CA ILE A 103 -2.78 -7.47 -7.47
C ILE A 103 -2.73 -9.01 -7.52
N LEU A 104 -1.52 -9.58 -7.59
CA LEU A 104 -1.32 -11.04 -7.65
C LEU A 104 -1.69 -11.70 -6.33
N ARG A 105 -1.19 -11.16 -5.22
CA ARG A 105 -1.39 -11.69 -3.87
C ARG A 105 -2.86 -11.69 -3.45
N LEU A 106 -3.59 -10.64 -3.82
CA LEU A 106 -5.02 -10.51 -3.56
C LEU A 106 -5.88 -11.38 -4.50
N ARG A 107 -5.25 -12.09 -5.46
CA ARG A 107 -5.90 -13.00 -6.42
C ARG A 107 -6.99 -12.31 -7.26
N ILE A 108 -6.80 -11.03 -7.55
CA ILE A 108 -7.73 -10.26 -8.38
C ILE A 108 -7.29 -10.21 -9.85
N TYR A 109 -6.02 -10.51 -10.14
CA TYR A 109 -5.45 -10.49 -11.50
C TYR A 109 -6.30 -11.26 -12.52
N GLN A 110 -6.81 -12.43 -12.13
CA GLN A 110 -7.65 -13.30 -12.97
C GLN A 110 -8.98 -12.69 -13.44
N TYR A 111 -9.39 -11.55 -12.87
CA TYR A 111 -10.60 -10.84 -13.27
C TYR A 111 -10.31 -9.63 -14.16
N LEU A 112 -9.04 -9.26 -14.33
CA LEU A 112 -8.61 -8.04 -15.03
C LEU A 112 -8.09 -8.38 -16.42
N ASP A 113 -8.25 -7.45 -17.36
CA ASP A 113 -7.53 -7.52 -18.63
C ASP A 113 -6.04 -7.23 -18.36
N PRO A 114 -5.11 -8.11 -18.79
CA PRO A 114 -3.67 -7.90 -18.60
C PRO A 114 -3.14 -6.59 -19.20
N LYS A 115 -3.78 -6.05 -20.24
CA LYS A 115 -3.42 -4.78 -20.88
C LYS A 115 -4.03 -3.56 -20.17
N ALA A 116 -4.94 -3.76 -19.22
CA ALA A 116 -5.66 -2.71 -18.52
C ALA A 116 -5.15 -2.45 -17.10
N ILE A 117 -3.86 -2.73 -16.84
CA ILE A 117 -3.22 -2.48 -15.55
C ILE A 117 -2.25 -1.31 -15.69
N PHE A 118 -2.61 -0.18 -15.09
CA PHE A 118 -1.91 1.08 -15.21
C PHE A 118 -1.38 1.51 -13.85
N ILE A 119 -0.05 1.53 -13.69
CA ILE A 119 0.61 1.97 -12.47
C ILE A 119 1.28 3.31 -12.74
N SER A 120 0.94 4.35 -11.97
CA SER A 120 1.38 5.72 -12.24
C SER A 120 2.90 5.87 -12.33
N ASP A 121 3.62 5.15 -11.46
CA ASP A 121 5.09 5.12 -11.39
C ASP A 121 5.69 4.55 -12.69
N GLN A 122 5.13 3.45 -13.21
CA GLN A 122 5.52 2.86 -14.49
C GLN A 122 5.23 3.79 -15.68
N ILE A 123 4.15 4.56 -15.60
CA ILE A 123 3.69 5.45 -16.68
C ILE A 123 4.41 6.81 -16.64
N GLY A 124 4.97 7.19 -15.50
CA GLY A 124 5.57 8.52 -15.28
C GLY A 124 4.53 9.64 -15.15
N ILE A 125 3.25 9.31 -14.93
CA ILE A 125 2.15 10.29 -14.79
C ILE A 125 1.35 9.95 -13.52
N SER A 126 1.34 10.87 -12.56
CA SER A 126 0.62 10.71 -11.29
C SER A 126 -0.86 11.03 -11.40
N LYS A 127 -1.67 10.44 -10.51
CA LYS A 127 -3.05 10.91 -10.26
C LYS A 127 -2.99 12.31 -9.60
N PRO A 128 -3.96 13.21 -9.87
CA PRO A 128 -5.14 13.07 -10.72
C PRO A 128 -4.93 13.57 -12.17
N ASN A 129 -3.70 13.60 -12.70
CA ASN A 129 -3.43 14.16 -14.03
C ASN A 129 -4.28 13.45 -15.11
N VAL A 130 -5.10 14.21 -15.84
CA VAL A 130 -6.03 13.70 -16.87
C VAL A 130 -5.36 12.84 -17.93
N LYS A 131 -4.07 13.11 -18.25
CA LYS A 131 -3.30 12.36 -19.23
C LYS A 131 -3.15 10.88 -18.87
N LEU A 132 -3.14 10.55 -17.58
CA LEU A 132 -3.09 9.16 -17.11
C LEU A 132 -4.32 8.37 -17.57
N TYR A 133 -5.50 8.98 -17.40
CA TYR A 133 -6.78 8.36 -17.74
C TYR A 133 -7.00 8.30 -19.26
N GLN A 134 -6.61 9.34 -19.98
CA GLN A 134 -6.63 9.35 -21.45
C GLN A 134 -5.75 8.24 -22.02
N ARG A 135 -4.51 8.12 -21.52
CA ARG A 135 -3.57 7.07 -21.95
C ARG A 135 -4.06 5.67 -21.59
N ALA A 136 -4.75 5.51 -20.47
CA ALA A 136 -5.38 4.25 -20.11
C ALA A 136 -6.45 3.85 -21.13
N CYS A 137 -7.37 4.78 -21.46
CA CYS A 137 -8.42 4.58 -22.45
C CYS A 137 -7.84 4.25 -23.84
N GLU A 138 -6.86 5.04 -24.31
CA GLU A 138 -6.17 4.82 -25.58
C GLU A 138 -5.50 3.44 -25.66
N SER A 139 -4.84 3.00 -24.57
CA SER A 139 -4.10 1.72 -24.54
C SER A 139 -4.99 0.50 -24.70
N VAL A 140 -6.27 0.59 -24.31
CA VAL A 140 -7.26 -0.50 -24.45
C VAL A 140 -8.30 -0.23 -25.54
N GLY A 141 -8.19 0.88 -26.27
CA GLY A 141 -9.10 1.25 -27.36
C GLY A 141 -10.52 1.58 -26.92
N VAL A 142 -10.71 2.09 -25.70
CA VAL A 142 -12.02 2.49 -25.15
C VAL A 142 -12.18 4.00 -25.26
N ARG A 143 -13.36 4.50 -25.67
CA ARG A 143 -13.62 5.95 -25.66
C ARG A 143 -13.83 6.43 -24.21
N PRO A 144 -13.35 7.62 -23.81
CA PRO A 144 -13.56 8.12 -22.44
C PRO A 144 -15.02 8.12 -21.98
N GLU A 145 -15.97 8.38 -22.88
CA GLU A 145 -17.43 8.32 -22.61
C GLU A 145 -17.98 6.91 -22.36
N GLU A 146 -17.23 5.86 -22.73
CA GLU A 146 -17.56 4.44 -22.49
C GLU A 146 -16.84 3.89 -21.25
N ALA A 147 -16.01 4.70 -20.59
CA ALA A 147 -15.25 4.31 -19.43
C ALA A 147 -15.88 4.85 -18.13
N MET A 148 -15.83 4.03 -17.08
CA MET A 148 -16.19 4.44 -15.71
C MET A 148 -15.00 4.20 -14.80
N TYR A 149 -14.53 5.24 -14.12
CA TYR A 149 -13.52 5.14 -13.08
C TYR A 149 -14.20 5.04 -11.71
N VAL A 150 -13.85 4.01 -10.94
CA VAL A 150 -14.35 3.79 -9.58
C VAL A 150 -13.18 3.95 -8.61
N GLY A 151 -13.29 4.91 -7.69
CA GLY A 151 -12.28 5.21 -6.68
C GLY A 151 -12.91 5.71 -5.39
N ASP A 152 -12.17 5.63 -4.30
CA ASP A 152 -12.54 6.07 -2.96
C ASP A 152 -12.24 7.55 -2.69
N ASN A 153 -11.38 8.16 -3.51
CA ASN A 153 -11.07 9.58 -3.48
C ASN A 153 -11.84 10.32 -4.57
N ALA A 154 -12.66 11.30 -4.15
CA ALA A 154 -13.36 12.25 -5.01
C ALA A 154 -12.43 13.37 -5.50
#